data_AF-A0A974SBC1-F1
#
_entry.id   AF-A0A974SBC1-F1
#
_cell.length_a   1.000
_cell.length_b   1.000
_cell.length_c   1.000
_cell.angle_alpha   90.00
_cell.angle_beta   90.00
_cell.angle_gamma   90.00
#
_symmetry.space_group_name_H-M   'P 1'
#
loop_
_entity.id
_entity.type
_entity.pdbx_description
1 polymer ?
#
loop_
_entity_poly.entity_id
_entity_poly.type
_entity_poly.pdbx_seq_one_letter_code
_entity_poly.pdbx_strand_id
1 'polypeptide(L)'
;MRLIDQDEVRERLTYEVAIPIVRAAMIALSSGQTRQHLRSIIPLAEGRMFGIMPGALGERAAFGAKLISVFPENFAQGKQSHQGW
;
A
#
# COMPACT_ATOMS: atom_id res chain seq x y z
N MET A 1 -17.94 9.50 2.28
CA MET A 1 -16.75 8.65 2.51
C MET A 1 -17.18 7.19 2.46
N ARG A 2 -16.51 6.34 1.67
CA ARG A 2 -16.79 4.89 1.64
C ARG A 2 -15.68 4.19 2.42
N LEU A 3 -16.06 3.30 3.33
CA LEU A 3 -15.13 2.40 4.02
C LEU A 3 -15.16 1.06 3.28
N ILE A 4 -13.99 0.49 3.02
CA ILE A 4 -13.81 -0.81 2.36
C ILE A 4 -12.95 -1.62 3.33
N ASP A 5 -13.49 -2.71 3.85
CA ASP A 5 -12.79 -3.55 4.83
C ASP A 5 -11.96 -4.65 4.18
N GLN A 6 -11.30 -5.45 5.01
CA GLN A 6 -10.43 -6.54 4.58
C GLN A 6 -11.19 -7.61 3.77
N ASP A 7 -12.42 -7.94 4.14
CA ASP A 7 -13.18 -9.01 3.51
C ASP A 7 -13.67 -8.56 2.13
N GLU A 8 -14.13 -7.31 2.02
CA GLU A 8 -14.48 -6.72 0.74
C GLU A 8 -13.26 -6.61 -0.19
N VAL A 9 -12.08 -6.21 0.32
CA VAL A 9 -10.84 -6.21 -0.49
C VAL A 9 -10.50 -7.63 -0.95
N ARG A 10 -10.60 -8.63 -0.07
CA ARG A 10 -10.29 -10.03 -0.39
C ARG A 10 -11.23 -10.57 -1.47
N GLU A 11 -12.50 -10.23 -1.41
CA GLU A 11 -13.50 -10.68 -2.38
C GLU A 11 -13.32 -10.02 -3.74
N ARG A 12 -13.02 -8.71 -3.77
CA ARG A 12 -13.05 -7.91 -5.01
C ARG A 12 -11.69 -7.80 -5.71
N LEU A 13 -10.58 -7.80 -4.97
CA LEU A 13 -9.23 -7.63 -5.53
C LEU A 13 -8.59 -8.99 -5.83
N THR A 14 -9.22 -9.76 -6.70
CA THR A 14 -8.69 -11.07 -7.14
C THR A 14 -7.42 -10.89 -7.98
N TYR A 15 -6.68 -11.98 -8.24
CA TYR A 15 -5.47 -11.90 -9.05
C TYR A 15 -5.74 -11.47 -10.49
N GLU A 16 -6.85 -11.92 -11.07
CA GLU A 16 -7.30 -11.57 -12.43
C GLU A 16 -7.54 -10.07 -12.56
N VAL A 17 -7.97 -9.43 -11.47
CA VAL A 17 -8.18 -7.97 -11.38
C VAL A 17 -6.86 -7.25 -11.06
N ALA A 18 -6.13 -7.71 -10.04
CA ALA A 18 -4.96 -7.01 -9.52
C ALA A 18 -3.77 -6.99 -10.50
N ILE A 19 -3.50 -8.11 -11.19
CA ILE A 19 -2.35 -8.23 -12.11
C ILE A 19 -2.39 -7.19 -13.23
N PRO A 20 -3.46 -7.04 -14.02
CA PRO A 20 -3.51 -6.03 -15.08
C PRO A 20 -3.47 -4.60 -14.53
N ILE A 21 -4.09 -4.34 -13.37
CA ILE A 21 -4.06 -3.02 -12.72
C ILE A 21 -2.62 -2.64 -12.35
N VAL A 22 -1.90 -3.52 -11.64
CA VAL A 22 -0.52 -3.26 -11.24
C VAL A 22 0.39 -3.14 -12.46
N ARG A 23 0.19 -3.96 -13.50
CA ARG A 23 0.93 -3.84 -14.77
C ARG A 23 0.76 -2.46 -15.39
N ALA A 24 -0.47 -1.98 -15.53
CA ALA A 24 -0.74 -0.67 -16.11
C ALA A 24 -0.12 0.46 -15.27
N ALA A 25 -0.22 0.38 -13.94
CA ALA A 25 0.39 1.34 -13.03
C ALA A 25 1.92 1.37 -13.15
N MET A 26 2.57 0.21 -13.28
CA MET A 26 4.03 0.12 -13.45
C MET A 26 4.49 0.64 -14.81
N ILE A 27 3.72 0.40 -15.89
CA ILE A 27 3.98 1.01 -17.20
C ILE A 27 3.92 2.54 -17.07
N ALA A 28 2.84 3.08 -16.51
CA ALA A 28 2.66 4.52 -16.30
C ALA A 28 3.81 5.14 -15.47
N LEU A 29 4.24 4.43 -14.41
CA LEU A 29 5.38 4.82 -13.58
C LEU A 29 6.66 4.90 -14.44
N SER A 30 6.96 3.84 -15.20
CA SER A 30 8.16 3.78 -16.03
C SER A 30 8.19 4.81 -17.17
N SER A 31 7.02 5.23 -17.64
CA SER A 31 6.87 6.29 -18.65
C SER A 31 6.83 7.71 -18.05
N GLY A 32 7.01 7.87 -16.73
CA GLY A 32 7.02 9.19 -16.08
C GLY A 32 5.64 9.86 -15.99
N GLN A 33 4.55 9.09 -16.11
CA GLN A 33 3.17 9.61 -16.09
C GLN A 33 2.58 9.70 -14.67
N THR A 34 3.26 9.15 -13.68
CA THR A 34 2.81 9.13 -12.28
C THR A 34 3.60 10.14 -11.44
N ARG A 35 3.03 10.53 -10.29
CA ARG A 35 3.76 11.24 -9.22
C ARG A 35 3.88 10.29 -8.03
N GLN A 36 5.09 9.84 -7.74
CA GLN A 36 5.41 9.03 -6.57
C GLN A 36 6.53 9.70 -5.78
N HIS A 37 6.25 10.07 -4.53
CA HIS A 37 7.31 10.45 -3.62
C HIS A 37 7.96 9.21 -3.02
N LEU A 38 9.21 9.34 -2.58
CA LEU A 38 9.84 8.30 -1.79
C LEU A 38 9.00 8.02 -0.55
N ARG A 39 8.87 6.74 -0.20
CA ARG A 39 8.27 6.35 1.07
C ARG A 39 9.04 6.99 2.22
N SER A 40 8.30 7.46 3.20
CA SER A 40 8.87 7.94 4.47
C SER A 40 8.66 6.87 5.52
N ILE A 41 9.71 6.57 6.30
CA ILE A 41 9.69 5.56 7.36
C ILE A 41 10.26 6.20 8.62
N ILE A 42 9.50 6.11 9.70
CA ILE A 42 9.93 6.40 11.06
C ILE A 42 10.31 5.06 11.71
N PRO A 43 11.60 4.80 11.96
CA PRO A 43 12.00 3.66 12.77
C PRO A 43 11.53 3.90 14.21
N LEU A 44 11.05 2.83 14.84
CA LEU A 44 10.61 2.81 16.23
C LEU A 44 11.48 1.81 17.01
N ALA A 45 11.26 1.73 18.31
CA ALA A 45 11.97 0.78 19.16
C ALA A 45 11.69 -0.68 18.75
N GLU A 46 12.57 -1.59 19.17
CA GLU A 46 12.46 -3.05 18.90
C GLU A 46 12.36 -3.43 17.40
N GLY A 47 12.90 -2.61 16.50
CA GLY A 47 12.86 -2.87 15.05
C GLY A 47 11.47 -2.63 14.43
N ARG A 48 10.56 -1.99 15.15
CA ARG A 48 9.25 -1.58 14.64
C ARG A 48 9.40 -0.42 13.66
N MET A 49 8.43 -0.27 12.77
CA MET A 49 8.43 0.78 11.76
C MET A 49 7.02 1.35 11.57
N PHE A 50 6.93 2.66 11.33
CA PHE A 50 5.73 3.31 10.83
C PHE A 50 6.06 4.06 9.54
N GLY A 51 5.30 3.84 8.47
CA GLY A 51 5.62 4.37 7.15
C GLY A 51 4.41 4.89 6.39
N ILE A 52 4.70 5.83 5.48
CA ILE A 52 3.72 6.44 4.57
C ILE A 52 4.23 6.30 3.14
N MET A 53 3.35 5.88 2.24
CA MET A 53 3.64 5.68 0.82
C MET A 53 2.61 6.43 -0.04
N PRO A 54 2.81 7.72 -0.34
CA PRO A 54 1.89 8.50 -1.16
C PRO A 54 2.16 8.31 -2.66
N GLY A 55 1.11 8.38 -3.48
CA GLY A 55 1.23 8.33 -4.93
C GLY A 55 -0.02 8.80 -5.68
N ALA A 56 0.18 9.23 -6.93
CA ALA A 56 -0.88 9.60 -7.87
C ALA A 56 -0.55 9.07 -9.28
N LEU A 57 -1.55 8.54 -9.98
CA LEU A 57 -1.42 8.03 -11.36
C LEU A 57 -1.46 9.13 -12.44
N GLY A 58 -1.45 10.40 -12.04
CA GLY A 58 -1.52 11.57 -12.91
C GLY A 58 -2.27 12.73 -12.23
N GLU A 59 -2.25 13.93 -12.83
CA GLU A 59 -2.86 15.14 -12.21
C GLU A 59 -4.38 15.05 -12.01
N ARG A 60 -5.07 14.24 -12.82
CA ARG A 60 -6.54 14.11 -12.82
C ARG A 60 -6.99 12.66 -12.65
N ALA A 61 -6.10 11.78 -12.20
CA ALA A 61 -6.35 10.35 -12.03
C ALA A 61 -6.43 9.97 -10.55
N ALA A 62 -6.51 8.66 -10.27
CA ALA A 62 -6.51 8.16 -8.90
C ALA A 62 -5.25 8.57 -8.13
N PHE A 63 -5.45 8.95 -6.87
CA PHE A 63 -4.39 9.27 -5.91
C PHE A 63 -4.73 8.68 -4.55
N GLY A 64 -3.71 8.50 -3.72
CA GLY A 64 -3.87 8.01 -2.36
C GLY A 64 -2.56 7.88 -1.63
N ALA A 65 -2.62 7.40 -0.41
CA ALA A 65 -1.46 7.01 0.37
C ALA A 65 -1.77 5.72 1.10
N LYS A 66 -0.76 4.86 1.21
CA LYS A 66 -0.80 3.73 2.13
C LYS A 66 -0.11 4.13 3.42
N LEU A 67 -0.76 3.91 4.55
CA LEU A 67 -0.14 3.94 5.86
C LEU A 67 0.18 2.50 6.24
N ILE A 68 1.37 2.25 6.78
CA ILE A 68 1.77 0.91 7.20
C ILE A 68 2.56 0.96 8.49
N SER A 69 2.30 0.00 9.35
CA SER A 69 3.15 -0.30 10.50
C SER A 69 3.67 -1.73 10.42
N VAL A 70 4.89 -1.93 10.93
CA VAL A 70 5.55 -3.24 10.98
C VAL A 70 5.94 -3.53 12.42
N PHE A 71 5.46 -4.65 12.94
CA PHE A 71 5.72 -5.19 14.26
C PHE A 71 6.28 -6.62 14.11
N PRO A 72 7.61 -6.80 14.09
CA PRO A 72 8.22 -8.12 13.89
C PRO A 72 7.72 -9.18 14.89
N GLU A 73 7.49 -8.78 16.14
CA GLU A 73 7.08 -9.64 17.24
C GLU A 73 5.65 -10.19 17.10
N ASN A 74 4.80 -9.60 16.25
CA ASN A 74 3.43 -10.06 16.03
C ASN A 74 3.39 -11.50 15.49
N PHE A 75 4.39 -11.90 14.71
CA PHE A 75 4.45 -13.25 14.16
C PHE A 75 4.50 -14.32 15.26
N ALA A 76 5.28 -14.08 16.32
CA ALA A 76 5.36 -14.97 17.48
C ALA A 76 4.04 -15.02 18.28
N GLN A 77 3.16 -14.03 18.11
CA GLN A 77 1.85 -13.95 18.73
C GLN A 77 0.70 -14.42 17.80
N GLY A 78 1.03 -14.99 16.63
CA GLY A 78 0.02 -15.41 15.64
C GLY A 78 -0.73 -14.25 14.96
N LYS A 79 -0.20 -13.02 15.03
CA LYS A 79 -0.76 -11.82 14.39
C LYS A 79 0.03 -11.46 13.14
N GLN A 80 -0.59 -10.72 12.22
CA GLN A 80 0.12 -10.19 11.06
C GLN A 80 1.15 -9.14 11.48
N SER A 81 2.40 -9.32 11.03
CA SER A 81 3.48 -8.37 11.31
C SER A 81 3.33 -7.04 10.59
N HIS A 82 2.61 -7.01 9.47
CA HIS A 82 2.36 -5.81 8.68
C HIS A 82 0.89 -5.42 8.81
N GLN A 83 0.64 -4.20 9.30
CA GLN A 83 -0.70 -3.63 9.38
C GLN A 83 -0.77 -2.44 8.43
N GLY A 84 -1.59 -2.56 7.38
CA GLY A 84 -1.75 -1.53 6.36
C GLY A 84 -3.15 -0.93 6.40
N TRP A 85 -3.23 0.37 6.14
CA TRP A 85 -4.46 1.15 6.00
C TRP A 85 -4.40 2.02 4.74
#